data_AF-A0A3A8STL4-F1
#
_entry.id   AF-A0A3A8STL4-F1
#
_cell.length_a   1.000
_cell.length_b   1.000
_cell.length_c   1.000
_cell.angle_alpha   90.00
_cell.angle_beta   90.00
_cell.angle_gamma   90.00
#
_symmetry.space_group_name_H-M   'P 1'
#
loop_
_entity.id
_entity.type
_entity.pdbx_description
1 polymer ?
#
loop_
_entity_poly.entity_id
_entity_poly.type
_entity_poly.pdbx_seq_one_letter_code
_entity_poly.pdbx_strand_id
1 'polypeptide(L)'
;MRVGVAVTVFLAVAMSCLYIAYLPIMGASGRSRASPERVANEARVQVLALCDAVQGFRDEHGDYVSIAPYPAPVPQRGEAVPFPNDHEDFRRIGFDPGPAVHLQYEVRVEESPVGEPEVSCLARVDEDGDGLNAVYRVRLDANGMTSPVEVEREGE
;
A
#
# COMPACT_ATOMS: atom_id res chain seq x y z
N MET A 1 44.25 38.51 11.93
CA MET A 1 43.94 37.14 11.45
C MET A 1 42.74 36.46 12.13
N ARG A 2 42.40 36.73 13.40
CA ARG A 2 41.30 36.02 14.10
C ARG A 2 39.87 36.45 13.72
N VAL A 3 39.68 37.68 13.22
CA VAL A 3 38.34 38.21 12.90
C VAL A 3 37.78 37.65 11.59
N GLY A 4 38.64 37.38 10.60
CA GLY A 4 38.22 36.86 9.29
C GLY A 4 37.68 35.42 9.33
N VAL A 5 38.15 34.60 10.28
CA VAL A 5 37.71 33.21 10.45
C VAL A 5 36.33 33.13 11.11
N ALA A 6 36.01 34.05 12.02
CA ALA A 6 34.72 34.06 12.69
C ALA A 6 33.57 34.44 11.72
N VAL A 7 33.83 35.36 10.80
CA VAL A 7 32.85 35.83 9.81
C VAL A 7 32.53 34.75 8.77
N THR A 8 33.55 33.99 8.32
CA THR A 8 33.33 32.90 7.34
C THR A 8 32.57 31.73 7.92
N VAL A 9 32.82 31.38 9.19
CA VAL A 9 32.07 30.31 9.88
C VAL A 9 30.61 30.70 10.09
N PHE A 10 30.33 31.96 10.47
CA PHE A 10 28.95 32.42 10.64
C PHE A 10 28.15 32.44 9.33
N LEU A 11 28.78 32.85 8.23
CA LEU A 11 28.16 32.82 6.89
C LEU A 11 27.87 31.39 6.40
N ALA A 12 28.79 30.46 6.67
CA ALA A 12 28.59 29.06 6.31
C ALA A 12 27.40 28.44 7.07
N VAL A 13 27.33 28.66 8.39
CA VAL A 13 26.21 28.16 9.21
C VAL A 13 24.88 28.79 8.79
N ALA A 14 24.86 30.10 8.49
CA ALA A 14 23.65 30.77 8.03
C ALA A 14 23.16 30.23 6.68
N MET A 15 24.06 29.98 5.71
CA MET A 15 23.68 29.36 4.43
C MET A 15 23.24 27.90 4.59
N SER A 16 23.88 27.13 5.47
CA SER A 16 23.45 25.75 5.76
C SER A 16 22.06 25.70 6.40
N CYS A 17 21.76 26.60 7.35
CA CYS A 17 20.42 26.70 7.93
C CYS A 17 19.37 27.14 6.91
N LEU A 18 19.72 28.05 6.00
CA LEU A 18 18.82 28.50 4.94
C LEU A 18 18.54 27.39 3.91
N TYR A 19 19.55 26.57 3.58
CA TYR A 19 19.39 25.40 2.72
C TYR A 19 18.48 24.32 3.36
N ILE A 20 18.67 24.04 4.66
CA ILE A 20 17.81 23.09 5.40
C ILE A 20 16.37 23.60 5.51
N ALA A 21 16.17 24.91 5.68
CA ALA A 21 14.84 25.51 5.72
C ALA A 21 14.13 25.54 4.34
N TYR A 22 14.88 25.54 3.24
CA TYR A 22 14.32 25.51 1.87
C TYR A 22 14.10 24.10 1.30
N LEU A 23 14.77 23.07 1.85
CA LEU A 23 14.52 21.67 1.48
C LEU A 23 13.03 21.24 1.53
N PRO A 24 12.23 21.59 2.55
CA PRO A 24 10.81 21.22 2.57
C PRO A 24 9.95 21.96 1.53
N ILE A 25 10.41 23.10 1.00
CA ILE A 25 9.66 23.89 0.00
C ILE A 25 9.88 23.33 -1.41
N MET A 26 11.07 22.82 -1.71
CA MET A 26 11.34 22.08 -2.96
C MET A 26 10.93 20.60 -2.89
N GLY A 27 10.76 20.07 -1.67
CA GLY A 27 10.24 18.74 -1.38
C GLY A 27 8.72 18.63 -1.43
N ALA A 28 7.99 19.70 -1.80
CA ALA A 28 6.64 19.61 -2.31
C ALA A 28 6.69 18.95 -3.72
N SER A 29 7.15 17.71 -3.76
CA SER A 29 6.90 16.77 -4.84
C SER A 29 5.43 16.91 -5.18
N GLY A 30 5.16 17.47 -6.36
CA GLY A 30 3.81 17.53 -6.89
C GLY A 30 3.17 16.17 -6.68
N ARG A 31 1.94 16.15 -6.14
CA ARG A 31 1.07 14.97 -6.13
C ARG A 31 0.85 14.58 -7.58
N SER A 32 1.82 13.86 -8.15
CA SER A 32 1.72 13.31 -9.47
C SER A 32 0.77 12.14 -9.33
N ARG A 33 -0.49 12.35 -9.70
CA ARG A 33 -1.47 11.26 -9.79
C ARG A 33 -0.87 10.14 -10.64
N ALA A 34 -0.99 8.92 -10.15
CA ALA A 34 -0.56 7.77 -10.92
C ALA A 34 -1.51 7.58 -12.11
N SER A 35 -0.99 7.13 -13.25
CA SER A 35 -1.84 6.80 -14.39
C SER A 35 -2.68 5.55 -14.09
N PRO A 36 -3.87 5.40 -14.72
CA PRO A 36 -4.72 4.22 -14.50
C PRO A 36 -3.97 2.89 -14.75
N GLU A 37 -3.19 2.81 -15.82
CA GLU A 37 -2.37 1.62 -16.14
C GLU A 37 -1.34 1.29 -15.05
N ARG A 38 -0.71 2.32 -14.48
CA ARG A 38 0.26 2.14 -13.39
C ARG A 38 -0.44 1.60 -12.14
N VAL A 39 -1.60 2.16 -11.79
CA VAL A 39 -2.37 1.77 -10.61
C VAL A 39 -2.95 0.36 -10.78
N ALA A 40 -3.43 0.01 -11.97
CA ALA A 40 -3.87 -1.33 -12.31
C ALA A 40 -2.74 -2.37 -12.19
N ASN A 41 -1.53 -2.01 -12.63
CA ASN A 41 -0.36 -2.88 -12.47
C ASN A 41 0.05 -3.01 -10.99
N GLU A 42 0.02 -1.91 -10.22
CA GLU A 42 0.24 -1.92 -8.78
C GLU A 42 -0.74 -2.85 -8.07
N ALA A 43 -2.04 -2.79 -8.43
CA ALA A 43 -3.07 -3.65 -7.86
C ALA A 43 -2.80 -5.14 -8.09
N ARG A 44 -2.41 -5.53 -9.31
CA ARG A 44 -2.06 -6.93 -9.63
C ARG A 44 -0.86 -7.43 -8.83
N VAL A 45 0.17 -6.61 -8.68
CA VAL A 45 1.38 -6.98 -7.93
C VAL A 45 1.08 -7.08 -6.44
N GLN A 46 0.38 -6.09 -5.89
CA GLN A 46 0.14 -6.00 -4.46
C GLN A 46 -0.88 -7.02 -3.96
N VAL A 47 -1.89 -7.41 -4.75
CA VAL A 47 -2.82 -8.48 -4.34
C VAL A 47 -2.12 -9.83 -4.23
N LEU A 48 -1.14 -10.11 -5.10
CA LEU A 48 -0.31 -11.31 -5.02
C LEU A 48 0.58 -11.27 -3.79
N ALA A 49 1.27 -10.14 -3.56
CA ALA A 49 2.10 -9.96 -2.36
C ALA A 49 1.30 -10.08 -1.05
N LEU A 50 0.05 -9.58 -1.03
CA LEU A 50 -0.86 -9.74 0.10
C LEU A 50 -1.19 -11.22 0.35
N CYS A 51 -1.49 -11.96 -0.71
CA CYS A 51 -1.76 -13.39 -0.61
C CYS A 51 -0.53 -14.20 -0.17
N ASP A 52 0.66 -13.87 -0.68
CA ASP A 52 1.91 -14.49 -0.25
C ASP A 52 2.16 -14.24 1.26
N ALA A 53 1.89 -13.03 1.76
CA ALA A 53 1.99 -12.70 3.18
C ALA A 53 0.99 -13.49 4.05
N VAL A 54 -0.26 -13.64 3.59
CA VAL A 54 -1.28 -14.45 4.27
C VAL A 54 -0.89 -15.93 4.30
N GLN A 55 -0.32 -16.46 3.21
CA GLN A 55 0.21 -17.82 3.18
C GLN A 55 1.36 -18.01 4.15
N GLY A 56 2.34 -17.10 4.14
CA GLY A 56 3.46 -17.16 5.09
C GLY A 56 2.97 -17.15 6.54
N PHE A 57 1.98 -16.30 6.85
CA PHE A 57 1.36 -16.30 8.19
C PHE A 57 0.71 -17.66 8.52
N ARG A 58 -0.05 -18.25 7.59
CA ARG A 58 -0.64 -19.58 7.79
C ARG A 58 0.44 -20.65 8.01
N ASP A 59 1.50 -20.65 7.23
CA ASP A 59 2.56 -21.64 7.33
C ASP A 59 3.27 -21.58 8.69
N GLU A 60 3.40 -20.38 9.26
CA GLU A 60 4.02 -20.15 10.57
C GLU A 60 3.05 -20.40 11.75
N HIS A 61 1.78 -20.04 11.60
CA HIS A 61 0.81 -20.01 12.71
C HIS A 61 -0.27 -21.10 12.65
N GLY A 62 -0.42 -21.79 11.53
CA GLY A 62 -1.36 -22.88 11.31
C GLY A 62 -2.81 -22.44 11.02
N ASP A 63 -3.09 -21.14 10.90
CA ASP A 63 -4.44 -20.60 10.66
C ASP A 63 -4.39 -19.37 9.75
N TYR A 64 -5.52 -19.06 9.12
CA TYR A 64 -5.71 -17.86 8.32
C TYR A 64 -6.16 -16.67 9.17
N VAL A 65 -5.95 -15.47 8.64
CA VAL A 65 -6.35 -14.23 9.30
C VAL A 65 -7.26 -13.42 8.41
N SER A 66 -8.36 -12.94 8.98
CA SER A 66 -9.22 -11.93 8.34
C SER A 66 -8.69 -10.54 8.67
N ILE A 67 -8.62 -9.67 7.67
CA ILE A 67 -8.15 -8.29 7.80
C ILE A 67 -9.20 -7.36 7.19
N ALA A 68 -9.69 -6.42 7.98
CA ALA A 68 -10.69 -5.46 7.55
C ALA A 68 -10.13 -4.52 6.45
N PRO A 69 -11.00 -3.96 5.58
CA PRO A 69 -10.57 -3.05 4.53
C PRO A 69 -9.76 -1.86 5.05
N TYR A 70 -8.56 -1.66 4.50
CA TYR A 70 -7.71 -0.52 4.86
C TYR A 70 -6.74 -0.14 3.72
N PRO A 71 -6.50 1.17 3.50
CA PRO A 71 -7.19 2.33 4.05
C PRO A 71 -8.68 2.36 3.67
N ALA A 72 -9.50 3.04 4.47
CA ALA A 72 -10.92 3.25 4.17
C ALA A 72 -11.24 4.75 4.21
N PRO A 73 -11.84 5.34 3.16
CA PRO A 73 -12.33 4.70 1.92
C PRO A 73 -11.20 4.28 0.95
N VAL A 74 -11.57 3.66 -0.18
CA VAL A 74 -10.66 3.39 -1.31
C VAL A 74 -10.01 4.71 -1.75
N PRO A 75 -8.67 4.76 -1.93
CA PRO A 75 -7.99 5.94 -2.46
C PRO A 75 -8.54 6.30 -3.85
N GLN A 76 -8.81 7.59 -4.07
CA GLN A 76 -9.51 8.06 -5.27
C GLN A 76 -8.57 8.74 -6.26
N ARG A 77 -8.95 8.73 -7.54
CA ARG A 77 -8.32 9.53 -8.61
C ARG A 77 -6.80 9.33 -8.73
N GLY A 78 -6.32 8.12 -8.47
CA GLY A 78 -4.90 7.79 -8.49
C GLY A 78 -4.06 8.59 -7.48
N GLU A 79 -4.67 9.09 -6.40
CA GLU A 79 -3.98 9.77 -5.31
C GLU A 79 -3.51 8.75 -4.26
N ALA A 80 -2.20 8.75 -3.98
CA ALA A 80 -1.67 7.94 -2.89
C ALA A 80 -2.07 8.52 -1.53
N VAL A 81 -2.54 7.66 -0.63
CA VAL A 81 -2.81 8.02 0.78
C VAL A 81 -1.77 7.38 1.69
N PRO A 82 -1.47 7.96 2.86
CA PRO A 82 -0.53 7.38 3.81
C PRO A 82 -0.97 5.97 4.24
N PHE A 83 0.00 5.05 4.31
CA PHE A 83 -0.17 3.72 4.87
C PHE A 83 0.79 3.56 6.05
N PRO A 84 0.31 3.59 7.30
CA PRO A 84 1.17 3.52 8.47
C PRO A 84 1.84 2.14 8.56
N ASN A 85 3.17 2.13 8.66
CA ASN A 85 3.96 0.91 8.89
C ASN A 85 3.62 0.22 10.24
N ASP A 86 2.82 0.88 11.08
CA ASP A 86 2.36 0.38 12.35
C ASP A 86 0.94 -0.17 12.40
N HIS A 87 0.27 -0.29 11.26
CA HIS A 87 -1.01 -0.98 11.19
C HIS A 87 -0.86 -2.44 11.63
N GLU A 88 -1.46 -2.78 12.77
CA GLU A 88 -1.21 -4.04 13.48
C GLU A 88 -1.50 -5.28 12.62
N ASP A 89 -2.63 -5.30 11.92
CA ASP A 89 -3.04 -6.46 11.12
C ASP A 89 -2.08 -6.77 9.96
N PHE A 90 -1.68 -5.78 9.17
CA PHE A 90 -0.77 -5.99 8.05
C PHE A 90 0.66 -6.26 8.51
N ARG A 91 1.10 -5.59 9.59
CA ARG A 91 2.40 -5.88 10.20
C ARG A 91 2.48 -7.31 10.71
N ARG A 92 1.40 -7.82 11.30
CA ARG A 92 1.31 -9.18 11.85
C ARG A 92 1.52 -10.26 10.78
N ILE A 93 1.08 -10.02 9.54
CA ILE A 93 1.32 -10.94 8.41
C ILE A 93 2.59 -10.61 7.62
N GLY A 94 3.35 -9.59 8.02
CA GLY A 94 4.55 -9.16 7.29
C GLY A 94 4.26 -8.48 5.94
N PHE A 95 3.03 -7.98 5.72
CA PHE A 95 2.68 -7.25 4.50
C PHE A 95 3.06 -5.77 4.62
N ASP A 96 3.91 -5.30 3.70
CA ASP A 96 4.35 -3.90 3.61
C ASP A 96 4.18 -3.39 2.16
N PRO A 97 3.11 -2.65 1.86
CA PRO A 97 2.89 -2.06 0.55
C PRO A 97 3.67 -0.76 0.32
N GLY A 98 4.46 -0.31 1.29
CA GLY A 98 5.16 0.97 1.30
C GLY A 98 4.40 2.07 2.07
N PRO A 99 5.03 3.26 2.23
CA PRO A 99 4.54 4.32 3.13
C PRO A 99 3.30 5.07 2.62
N ALA A 100 2.95 4.89 1.34
CA ALA A 100 1.76 5.47 0.73
C ALA A 100 1.25 4.56 -0.39
N VAL A 101 -0.08 4.41 -0.49
CA VAL A 101 -0.73 3.43 -1.36
C VAL A 101 -1.87 4.04 -2.15
N HIS A 102 -2.13 3.50 -3.34
CA HIS A 102 -3.27 3.87 -4.18
C HIS A 102 -4.45 2.88 -4.03
N LEU A 103 -4.28 1.87 -3.18
CA LEU A 103 -5.16 0.71 -3.09
C LEU A 103 -5.73 0.61 -1.68
N GLN A 104 -6.92 0.05 -1.56
CA GLN A 104 -7.44 -0.51 -0.32
C GLN A 104 -7.21 -2.03 -0.32
N TYR A 105 -6.69 -2.57 0.79
CA TYR A 105 -6.44 -3.99 0.97
C TYR A 105 -7.44 -4.60 1.94
N GLU A 106 -7.83 -5.85 1.70
CA GLU A 106 -8.75 -6.60 2.55
C GLU A 106 -8.41 -8.10 2.44
N VAL A 107 -8.53 -8.84 3.54
CA VAL A 107 -8.41 -10.31 3.53
C VAL A 107 -9.69 -10.87 4.12
N ARG A 108 -10.42 -11.67 3.34
CA ARG A 108 -11.62 -12.38 3.80
C ARG A 108 -11.32 -13.85 3.96
N VAL A 109 -11.79 -14.42 5.06
CA VAL A 109 -11.76 -15.85 5.30
C VAL A 109 -13.22 -16.30 5.40
N GLU A 110 -13.63 -17.19 4.50
CA GLU A 110 -14.98 -17.72 4.41
C GLU A 110 -14.92 -19.24 4.55
N GLU A 111 -15.97 -19.85 5.10
CA GLU A 111 -16.09 -21.30 5.17
C GLU A 111 -16.71 -21.81 3.86
N SER A 112 -15.99 -22.67 3.15
CA SER A 112 -16.49 -23.29 1.91
C SER A 112 -17.63 -24.27 2.21
N PRO A 113 -18.43 -24.68 1.19
CA PRO A 113 -19.53 -25.63 1.38
C PRO A 113 -19.11 -27.00 1.94
N VAL A 114 -17.81 -27.33 1.87
CA VAL A 114 -17.23 -28.57 2.39
C VAL A 114 -16.59 -28.39 3.78
N GLY A 115 -16.72 -27.23 4.41
CA GLY A 115 -16.22 -26.94 5.75
C GLY A 115 -14.73 -26.57 5.80
N GLU A 116 -14.09 -26.35 4.64
CA GLU A 116 -12.70 -25.92 4.54
C GLU A 116 -12.60 -24.40 4.42
N PRO A 117 -11.58 -23.74 4.99
CA PRO A 117 -11.40 -22.30 4.86
C PRO A 117 -11.01 -21.92 3.42
N GLU A 118 -11.74 -20.98 2.84
CA GLU A 118 -11.44 -20.30 1.58
C GLU A 118 -11.03 -18.85 1.88
N VAL A 119 -9.88 -18.43 1.37
CA VAL A 119 -9.37 -17.07 1.61
C VAL A 119 -9.42 -16.26 0.33
N SER A 120 -9.92 -15.03 0.41
CA SER A 120 -9.87 -14.04 -0.65
C SER A 120 -9.00 -12.86 -0.23
N CYS A 121 -7.86 -12.66 -0.92
CA CYS A 121 -7.07 -11.44 -0.84
C CYS A 121 -7.60 -10.44 -1.86
N LEU A 122 -7.81 -9.20 -1.43
CA LEU A 122 -8.47 -8.18 -2.22
C LEU A 122 -7.61 -6.91 -2.26
N ALA A 123 -7.43 -6.37 -3.46
CA ALA A 123 -6.95 -5.00 -3.67
C ALA A 123 -8.01 -4.24 -4.47
N ARG A 124 -8.55 -3.17 -3.88
CA ARG A 124 -9.60 -2.33 -4.47
C ARG A 124 -9.02 -0.99 -4.87
N VAL A 125 -9.46 -0.48 -6.02
CA VAL A 125 -8.97 0.80 -6.54
C VAL A 125 -9.96 1.50 -7.46
N ASP A 126 -9.99 2.83 -7.37
CA ASP A 126 -10.60 3.75 -8.34
C ASP A 126 -9.55 4.05 -9.44
N GLU A 127 -9.53 3.23 -10.51
CA GLU A 127 -8.46 3.25 -11.53
C GLU A 127 -8.40 4.56 -12.31
N ASP A 128 -9.56 5.08 -12.72
CA ASP A 128 -9.70 6.23 -13.62
C ASP A 128 -10.27 7.48 -12.94
N GLY A 129 -10.65 7.39 -11.67
CA GLY A 129 -11.11 8.54 -10.90
C GLY A 129 -12.61 8.83 -11.02
N ASP A 130 -13.38 7.91 -11.62
CA ASP A 130 -14.82 8.03 -11.81
C ASP A 130 -15.64 7.63 -10.57
N GLY A 131 -14.99 7.01 -9.58
CA GLY A 131 -15.59 6.56 -8.34
C GLY A 131 -16.18 5.14 -8.39
N LEU A 132 -16.02 4.44 -9.52
CA LEU A 132 -16.29 3.01 -9.67
C LEU A 132 -15.02 2.23 -9.35
N ASN A 133 -15.12 1.23 -8.48
CA ASN A 133 -13.96 0.48 -8.06
C ASN A 133 -13.72 -0.73 -8.97
N ALA A 134 -12.46 -0.95 -9.32
CA ALA A 134 -11.96 -2.26 -9.74
C ALA A 134 -11.51 -3.04 -8.51
N VAL A 135 -11.92 -4.30 -8.43
CA VAL A 135 -11.56 -5.26 -7.38
C VAL A 135 -10.66 -6.33 -7.99
N TYR A 136 -9.41 -6.32 -7.58
CA TYR A 136 -8.44 -7.36 -7.87
C TYR A 136 -8.52 -8.41 -6.76
N ARG A 137 -8.77 -9.67 -7.13
CA ARG A 137 -8.97 -10.77 -6.19
C ARG A 137 -8.05 -11.94 -6.52
N VAL A 138 -7.46 -12.50 -5.48
CA VAL A 138 -6.78 -13.81 -5.53
C VAL A 138 -7.39 -14.68 -4.44
N ARG A 139 -7.76 -15.92 -4.79
CA ARG A 139 -8.24 -16.91 -3.83
C ARG A 139 -7.12 -17.86 -3.43
N LEU A 140 -7.11 -18.27 -2.17
CA LEU A 140 -6.31 -19.38 -1.66
C LEU A 140 -7.23 -20.53 -1.30
N ASP A 141 -6.93 -21.71 -1.84
CA ASP A 141 -7.62 -22.93 -1.44
C ASP A 141 -7.06 -23.50 -0.12
N ALA A 142 -7.65 -24.60 0.36
CA ALA A 142 -7.24 -25.28 1.58
C ALA A 142 -5.77 -25.76 1.55
N ASN A 143 -5.16 -25.92 0.37
CA ASN A 143 -3.77 -26.34 0.20
C ASN A 143 -2.81 -25.15 0.06
N GLY A 144 -3.32 -23.91 0.08
CA GLY A 144 -2.50 -22.72 -0.14
C GLY A 144 -2.15 -22.51 -1.62
N MET A 145 -2.88 -23.11 -2.56
CA MET A 145 -2.70 -22.78 -3.97
C MET A 145 -3.41 -21.47 -4.30
N THR A 146 -2.70 -20.55 -4.92
CA THR A 146 -3.23 -19.27 -5.41
C THR A 146 -4.01 -19.46 -6.71
N SER A 147 -5.21 -18.90 -6.81
CA SER A 147 -5.91 -18.74 -8.09
C SER A 147 -5.19 -17.74 -8.99
N PRO A 148 -5.49 -17.71 -10.31
CA PRO A 148 -5.20 -16.55 -11.13
C PRO A 148 -5.84 -15.28 -10.55
N VAL A 149 -5.28 -14.11 -10.86
CA VAL A 149 -5.84 -12.82 -10.47
C VAL A 149 -7.16 -12.59 -11.23
N GLU A 150 -8.26 -12.52 -10.48
CA GLU A 150 -9.58 -12.14 -10.97
C GLU A 150 -9.74 -10.62 -10.85
N VAL A 151 -10.43 -10.01 -11.82
CA VAL A 151 -10.69 -8.56 -11.84
C VAL A 151 -12.17 -8.33 -12.06
N GLU A 152 -12.84 -7.73 -11.09
CA GLU A 152 -14.25 -7.33 -11.15
C GLU A 152 -14.32 -5.80 -11.20
N ARG A 153 -15.02 -5.21 -12.18
CA ARG A 153 -15.19 -3.76 -12.30
C ARG A 153 -16.62 -3.39 -11.93
N GLU A 154 -16.80 -2.44 -11.02
CA GLU A 154 -18.13 -1.89 -10.73
C GLU A 154 -18.69 -1.22 -11.99
N GLY A 155 -19.90 -1.62 -12.41
CA GLY A 155 -20.58 -1.04 -13.58
C GLY A 155 -20.45 -1.82 -14.89
N GLU A 156 -19.75 -2.96 -14.89
CA GLU A 156 -19.61 -3.88 -16.04
C GLU A 156 -20.42 -5.18 -15.85
#